data_AF-A0A351CBS6-F1
#
_entry.id   AF-A0A351CBS6-F1
#
_cell.length_a   1.000
_cell.length_b   1.000
_cell.length_c   1.000
_cell.angle_alpha   90.00
_cell.angle_beta   90.00
_cell.angle_gamma   90.00
#
_symmetry.space_group_name_H-M   'P 1'
#
loop_
_entity.id
_entity.type
_entity.pdbx_description
1 polymer ?
#
loop_
_entity_poly.entity_id
_entity_poly.type
_entity_poly.pdbx_seq_one_letter_code
_entity_poly.pdbx_strand_id
1 'polypeptide(L)'
;NLQPVWVTEDGLSKKAEVFIKTIIEADHEGLDSSTYHRDKILALNTNVEFNSLLDGFEPAKRAELELLLTDAFFSYGFHLSEGMVEPNPTDFDWHIKKPKKNLLKTLQTLLQNEKLEDLVDLFQPHHSGYLRLKSALLKYQKIKNSGGWHIVPSGPKLNMERWRWLPQDLGKRYLMVNTANFELDIIENGQSVTSTRAIVGKKKRPTPALSQKITYMELNPYWNIPHKIAINDILP
;
A
#
# COMPACT_ATOMS: atom_id res chain seq x y z
N ASN A 1 -18.99 -22.06 -14.32
CA ASN A 1 -18.98 -23.01 -13.19
C ASN A 1 -18.32 -22.35 -11.99
N LEU A 2 -19.10 -21.97 -10.98
CA LEU A 2 -18.62 -21.30 -9.77
C LEU A 2 -18.04 -22.35 -8.81
N GLN A 3 -16.79 -22.75 -9.07
CA GLN A 3 -16.04 -23.61 -8.16
C GLN A 3 -15.55 -22.77 -6.97
N PRO A 4 -15.68 -23.25 -5.73
CA PRO A 4 -15.16 -22.53 -4.57
C PRO A 4 -13.63 -22.47 -4.60
N VAL A 5 -13.10 -21.35 -4.15
CA VAL A 5 -11.66 -21.02 -4.16
C VAL A 5 -11.02 -21.33 -2.82
N TRP A 6 -11.72 -20.98 -1.73
CA TRP A 6 -11.15 -20.92 -0.40
C TRP A 6 -11.58 -22.12 0.45
N VAL A 7 -12.82 -22.58 0.27
CA VAL A 7 -13.43 -23.63 1.08
C VAL A 7 -13.85 -24.81 0.20
N THR A 8 -13.29 -26.00 0.47
CA THR A 8 -13.65 -27.24 -0.19
C THR A 8 -14.60 -28.08 0.68
N GLU A 9 -15.02 -29.25 0.16
CA GLU A 9 -15.82 -30.18 0.97
C GLU A 9 -15.06 -30.74 2.18
N ASP A 10 -13.73 -30.80 2.07
CA ASP A 10 -12.81 -31.32 3.08
C ASP A 10 -12.34 -30.25 4.08
N GLY A 11 -12.74 -28.98 3.89
CA GLY A 11 -12.38 -27.86 4.77
C GLY A 11 -11.71 -26.71 4.05
N LEU A 12 -10.81 -26.00 4.72
CA LEU A 12 -10.07 -24.90 4.11
C LEU A 12 -9.04 -25.40 3.11
N SER A 13 -8.92 -24.71 1.98
CA SER A 13 -7.79 -24.92 1.09
C SER A 13 -6.52 -24.33 1.71
N LYS A 14 -5.35 -24.86 1.35
CA LYS A 14 -4.05 -24.28 1.74
C LYS A 14 -3.94 -22.79 1.41
N LYS A 15 -4.58 -22.36 0.32
CA LYS A 15 -4.63 -20.95 -0.12
C LYS A 15 -5.41 -20.10 0.87
N ALA A 16 -6.52 -20.62 1.38
CA ALA A 16 -7.31 -19.95 2.40
C ALA A 16 -6.55 -19.84 3.72
N GLU A 17 -5.84 -20.87 4.16
CA GLU A 17 -5.03 -20.82 5.38
C GLU A 17 -3.95 -19.72 5.30
N VAL A 18 -3.20 -19.68 4.20
CA VAL A 18 -2.21 -18.62 3.94
C VAL A 18 -2.87 -17.24 3.90
N PHE A 19 -4.03 -17.12 3.26
CA PHE A 19 -4.70 -15.84 3.15
C PHE A 19 -5.30 -15.37 4.48
N ILE A 20 -5.85 -16.27 5.29
CA ILE A 20 -6.32 -15.97 6.65
C ILE A 20 -5.15 -15.45 7.50
N LYS A 21 -3.99 -16.12 7.44
CA LYS A 21 -2.77 -15.63 8.10
C LYS A 21 -2.39 -14.23 7.62
N THR A 22 -2.48 -13.99 6.31
CA THR A 22 -2.21 -12.68 5.71
C THR A 22 -3.16 -11.59 6.26
N ILE A 23 -4.45 -11.90 6.41
CA ILE A 23 -5.44 -10.98 6.98
C ILE A 23 -5.12 -10.67 8.45
N ILE A 24 -4.78 -11.68 9.25
CA ILE A 24 -4.40 -11.50 10.66
C ILE A 24 -3.19 -10.56 10.77
N GLU A 25 -2.25 -10.68 9.85
CA GLU A 25 -1.02 -9.90 9.81
C GLU A 25 -1.15 -8.57 9.03
N ALA A 26 -2.34 -8.18 8.56
CA ALA A 26 -2.54 -6.96 7.77
C ALA A 26 -2.09 -5.68 8.52
N ASP A 27 -2.14 -5.70 9.86
CA ASP A 27 -1.66 -4.59 10.70
C ASP A 27 -0.14 -4.35 10.53
N HIS A 28 0.62 -5.35 10.07
CA HIS A 28 2.04 -5.21 9.71
C HIS A 28 2.26 -4.39 8.43
N GLU A 29 1.24 -4.35 7.57
CA GLU A 29 1.19 -3.47 6.41
C GLU A 29 0.62 -2.07 6.75
N GLY A 30 0.28 -1.83 8.01
CA GLY A 30 -0.41 -0.59 8.40
C GLY A 30 -1.84 -0.52 7.88
N LEU A 31 -2.47 -1.68 7.64
CA LEU A 31 -3.87 -1.82 7.29
C LEU A 31 -4.59 -2.45 8.47
N ASP A 32 -5.72 -1.88 8.89
CA ASP A 32 -6.49 -2.47 10.00
C ASP A 32 -7.13 -3.78 9.56
N SER A 33 -6.65 -4.89 10.12
CA SER A 33 -7.10 -6.24 9.83
C SER A 33 -8.60 -6.47 10.07
N SER A 34 -9.23 -5.73 10.99
CA SER A 34 -10.68 -5.82 11.22
C SER A 34 -11.51 -5.36 10.00
N THR A 35 -10.94 -4.52 9.13
CA THR A 35 -11.54 -4.08 7.85
C THR A 35 -11.83 -5.26 6.92
N TYR A 36 -11.08 -6.36 7.05
CA TYR A 36 -11.15 -7.52 6.16
C TYR A 36 -11.85 -8.71 6.82
N HIS A 37 -12.86 -8.42 7.65
CA HIS A 37 -13.70 -9.41 8.35
C HIS A 37 -12.93 -10.39 9.25
N ARG A 38 -11.70 -10.04 9.68
CA ARG A 38 -10.82 -10.92 10.49
C ARG A 38 -11.58 -11.64 11.60
N ASP A 39 -12.32 -10.90 12.42
CA ASP A 39 -12.97 -11.46 13.61
C ASP A 39 -14.06 -12.47 13.25
N LYS A 40 -14.84 -12.20 12.18
CA LYS A 40 -15.86 -13.13 11.67
C LYS A 40 -15.23 -14.36 11.03
N ILE A 41 -14.19 -14.17 10.22
CA ILE A 41 -13.44 -15.25 9.57
C ILE A 41 -12.84 -16.18 10.63
N LEU A 42 -12.22 -15.64 11.68
CA LEU A 42 -11.65 -16.43 12.78
C LEU A 42 -12.74 -17.19 13.55
N ALA A 43 -13.86 -16.53 13.88
CA ALA A 43 -14.97 -17.18 14.57
C ALA A 43 -15.56 -18.34 13.75
N LEU A 44 -15.71 -18.16 12.43
CA LEU A 44 -16.13 -19.24 11.54
C LEU A 44 -15.04 -20.32 11.46
N ASN A 45 -13.76 -19.95 11.32
CA ASN A 45 -12.62 -20.87 11.23
C ASN A 45 -12.52 -21.83 12.43
N THR A 46 -12.54 -21.31 13.65
CA THR A 46 -12.46 -22.12 14.88
C THR A 46 -13.63 -23.10 14.99
N ASN A 47 -14.81 -22.71 14.52
CA ASN A 47 -15.96 -23.59 14.44
C ASN A 47 -15.85 -24.62 13.31
N VAL A 48 -15.05 -24.38 12.27
CA VAL A 48 -14.79 -25.34 11.19
C VAL A 48 -13.92 -26.50 11.68
N GLU A 49 -12.78 -26.19 12.31
CA GLU A 49 -11.84 -27.20 12.80
C GLU A 49 -12.48 -28.13 13.84
N PHE A 50 -13.38 -27.59 14.67
CA PHE A 50 -14.08 -28.37 15.68
C PHE A 50 -15.23 -29.21 15.10
N ASN A 51 -15.98 -28.70 14.12
CA ASN A 51 -17.12 -29.41 13.53
C ASN A 51 -16.72 -30.44 12.46
N SER A 52 -15.57 -30.27 11.79
CA SER A 52 -15.06 -31.26 10.82
C SER A 52 -14.84 -32.65 11.45
N LEU A 53 -14.69 -32.71 12.77
CA LEU A 53 -14.52 -33.94 13.54
C LEU A 53 -15.84 -34.66 13.88
N LEU A 54 -17.01 -34.00 13.76
CA LEU A 54 -18.27 -34.53 14.31
C LEU A 54 -19.45 -34.51 13.34
N ASP A 55 -19.56 -33.55 12.42
CA ASP A 55 -20.55 -33.52 11.36
C ASP A 55 -20.03 -32.60 10.25
N GLY A 56 -19.96 -33.13 9.02
CA GLY A 56 -19.35 -32.45 7.87
C GLY A 56 -19.71 -30.97 7.78
N PHE A 57 -18.72 -30.17 7.38
CA PHE A 57 -18.78 -28.72 7.51
C PHE A 57 -20.09 -28.11 6.95
N GLU A 58 -20.87 -27.39 7.78
CA GLU A 58 -22.24 -26.96 7.44
C GLU A 58 -22.28 -26.11 6.14
N PRO A 59 -23.13 -26.44 5.15
CA PRO A 59 -23.13 -25.76 3.84
C PRO A 59 -23.29 -24.24 3.91
N ALA A 60 -24.09 -23.74 4.86
CA ALA A 60 -24.28 -22.31 5.06
C ALA A 60 -23.00 -21.61 5.54
N LYS A 61 -22.29 -22.21 6.51
CA LYS A 61 -21.01 -21.69 7.02
C LYS A 61 -19.91 -21.75 5.97
N ARG A 62 -19.90 -22.80 5.13
CA ARG A 62 -19.00 -22.89 3.96
C ARG A 62 -19.17 -21.71 3.02
N ALA A 63 -20.41 -21.48 2.60
CA ALA A 63 -20.73 -20.40 1.67
C ALA A 63 -20.42 -19.01 2.27
N GLU A 64 -20.71 -18.81 3.56
CA GLU A 64 -20.38 -17.57 4.25
C GLU A 64 -18.87 -17.32 4.28
N LEU A 65 -18.07 -18.32 4.65
CA LEU A 65 -16.62 -18.20 4.72
C LEU A 65 -16.00 -17.96 3.32
N GLU A 66 -16.50 -18.64 2.29
CA GLU A 66 -16.10 -18.42 0.90
C GLU A 66 -16.35 -16.98 0.43
N LEU A 67 -17.51 -16.41 0.76
CA LEU A 67 -17.86 -15.03 0.41
C LEU A 67 -17.00 -14.02 1.17
N LEU A 68 -16.79 -14.22 2.48
CA LEU A 68 -15.97 -13.33 3.31
C LEU A 68 -14.51 -13.31 2.85
N LEU A 69 -13.94 -14.47 2.52
CA LEU A 69 -12.57 -14.56 2.02
C LEU A 69 -12.44 -13.95 0.62
N THR A 70 -13.45 -14.08 -0.23
CA THR A 70 -13.46 -13.43 -1.55
C THR A 70 -13.52 -11.91 -1.42
N ASP A 71 -14.42 -11.38 -0.59
CA ASP A 71 -14.51 -9.94 -0.34
C ASP A 71 -13.23 -9.38 0.29
N ALA A 72 -12.70 -10.08 1.31
CA ALA A 72 -11.44 -9.73 1.95
C ALA A 72 -10.27 -9.73 0.94
N PHE A 73 -10.21 -10.68 0.02
CA PHE A 73 -9.15 -10.75 -1.00
C PHE A 73 -9.12 -9.50 -1.89
N PHE A 74 -10.29 -9.11 -2.42
CA PHE A 74 -10.36 -7.92 -3.28
C PHE A 74 -10.12 -6.64 -2.49
N SER A 75 -10.71 -6.51 -1.30
CA SER A 75 -10.55 -5.32 -0.46
C SER A 75 -9.11 -5.16 0.02
N TYR A 76 -8.49 -6.22 0.53
CA TYR A 76 -7.09 -6.22 0.97
C TYR A 76 -6.14 -5.97 -0.20
N GLY A 77 -6.33 -6.67 -1.33
CA GLY A 77 -5.51 -6.49 -2.52
C GLY A 77 -5.58 -5.06 -3.06
N PHE A 78 -6.77 -4.47 -3.10
CA PHE A 78 -6.98 -3.07 -3.48
C PHE A 78 -6.28 -2.11 -2.52
N HIS A 79 -6.55 -2.22 -1.21
CA HIS A 79 -5.97 -1.32 -0.22
C HIS A 79 -4.44 -1.43 -0.13
N LEU A 80 -3.88 -2.63 -0.23
CA LEU A 80 -2.43 -2.80 -0.16
C LEU A 80 -1.74 -2.28 -1.42
N SER A 81 -2.32 -2.50 -2.60
CA SER A 81 -1.66 -2.14 -3.87
C SER A 81 -1.95 -0.73 -4.37
N GLU A 82 -3.12 -0.18 -4.07
CA GLU A 82 -3.59 1.13 -4.55
C GLU A 82 -3.80 2.13 -3.41
N GLY A 83 -3.88 1.68 -2.16
CA GLY A 83 -4.14 2.53 -0.99
C GLY A 83 -5.62 2.58 -0.59
N MET A 84 -5.86 2.81 0.70
CA MET A 84 -7.20 2.90 1.31
C MET A 84 -7.91 4.22 1.00
N VAL A 85 -7.14 5.29 0.77
CA VAL A 85 -7.69 6.63 0.55
C VAL A 85 -7.18 7.20 -0.75
N GLU A 86 -8.00 8.08 -1.34
CA GLU A 86 -7.58 8.84 -2.51
C GLU A 86 -6.64 9.98 -2.07
N PRO A 87 -5.56 10.26 -2.82
CA PRO A 87 -4.77 11.44 -2.62
C PRO A 87 -5.67 12.67 -2.75
N ASN A 88 -5.80 13.47 -1.70
CA ASN A 88 -6.56 14.71 -1.79
C ASN A 88 -5.79 15.73 -2.67
N PRO A 89 -6.31 16.11 -3.85
CA PRO A 89 -5.61 17.03 -4.74
C PRO A 89 -5.46 18.43 -4.12
N THR A 90 -6.39 18.85 -3.25
CA THR A 90 -6.37 20.21 -2.68
C THR A 90 -5.35 20.39 -1.55
N ASP A 91 -5.05 19.36 -0.77
CA ASP A 91 -4.10 19.44 0.34
C ASP A 91 -2.64 19.21 -0.09
N PHE A 92 -2.42 18.42 -1.15
CA PHE A 92 -1.08 17.96 -1.55
C PHE A 92 -0.68 18.33 -2.97
N ASP A 93 -1.55 19.02 -3.72
CA ASP A 93 -1.34 19.35 -5.14
C ASP A 93 -0.80 18.13 -5.91
N TRP A 94 -1.55 17.02 -5.79
CA TRP A 94 -1.12 15.68 -6.18
C TRP A 94 -1.52 15.36 -7.63
N HIS A 95 -0.52 15.20 -8.49
CA HIS A 95 -0.66 14.94 -9.93
C HIS A 95 -0.11 13.57 -10.36
N ILE A 96 0.14 12.66 -9.40
CA ILE A 96 0.60 11.30 -9.69
C ILE A 96 -0.62 10.39 -9.85
N LYS A 97 -0.71 9.72 -10.99
CA LYS A 97 -1.75 8.72 -11.24
C LYS A 97 -1.47 7.47 -10.39
N LYS A 98 -2.45 7.08 -9.56
CA LYS A 98 -2.37 5.85 -8.75
C LYS A 98 -2.13 4.62 -9.63
N PRO A 99 -1.37 3.63 -9.13
CA PRO A 99 -1.30 2.34 -9.80
C PRO A 99 -2.69 1.69 -9.82
N LYS A 100 -2.97 0.91 -10.85
CA LYS A 100 -4.18 0.10 -10.96
C LYS A 100 -3.81 -1.35 -11.14
N LYS A 101 -4.28 -2.23 -10.27
CA LYS A 101 -3.97 -3.65 -10.31
C LYS A 101 -5.15 -4.44 -10.83
N ASN A 102 -4.89 -5.38 -11.73
CA ASN A 102 -5.92 -6.31 -12.17
C ASN A 102 -6.06 -7.43 -11.14
N LEU A 103 -6.84 -7.16 -10.09
CA LEU A 103 -7.07 -8.10 -8.99
C LEU A 103 -7.76 -9.38 -9.46
N LEU A 104 -8.66 -9.27 -10.46
CA LEU A 104 -9.32 -10.44 -11.03
C LEU A 104 -8.32 -11.37 -11.72
N LYS A 105 -7.42 -10.83 -12.55
CA LYS A 105 -6.34 -11.61 -13.17
C LYS A 105 -5.39 -12.19 -12.13
N THR A 106 -5.14 -11.45 -11.05
CA THR A 106 -4.29 -11.90 -9.93
C THR A 106 -4.94 -13.11 -9.25
N LEU A 107 -6.24 -13.03 -8.93
CA LEU A 107 -7.00 -14.15 -8.40
C LEU A 107 -6.98 -15.35 -9.34
N GLN A 108 -7.23 -15.14 -10.64
CA GLN A 108 -7.19 -16.22 -11.64
C GLN A 108 -5.83 -16.92 -11.71
N THR A 109 -4.74 -16.15 -11.64
CA THR A 109 -3.37 -16.69 -11.63
C THR A 109 -3.11 -17.48 -10.35
N LEU A 110 -3.62 -16.98 -9.22
CA LEU A 110 -3.56 -17.64 -7.93
C LEU A 110 -4.35 -18.96 -7.91
N LEU A 111 -5.49 -19.02 -8.61
CA LEU A 111 -6.25 -20.27 -8.75
C LEU A 111 -5.46 -21.36 -9.48
N GLN A 112 -4.66 -20.97 -10.48
CA GLN A 112 -3.90 -21.89 -11.33
C GLN A 112 -2.58 -22.36 -10.69
N ASN A 113 -1.98 -21.56 -9.81
CA ASN A 113 -0.73 -21.91 -9.13
C ASN A 113 -0.98 -22.46 -7.72
N GLU A 114 -0.31 -23.57 -7.37
CA GLU A 114 -0.39 -24.13 -6.01
C GLU A 114 0.56 -23.46 -5.02
N LYS A 115 1.66 -22.86 -5.50
CA LYS A 115 2.65 -22.18 -4.65
C LYS A 115 2.15 -20.81 -4.25
N LEU A 116 1.72 -20.69 -3.00
CA LEU A 116 1.22 -19.46 -2.41
C LEU A 116 2.10 -19.07 -1.21
N GLU A 117 3.36 -18.79 -1.47
CA GLU A 117 4.34 -18.62 -0.40
C GLU A 117 4.36 -17.17 0.13
N ASP A 118 3.97 -16.18 -0.69
CA ASP A 118 3.81 -14.80 -0.22
C ASP A 118 2.74 -14.01 -1.01
N LEU A 119 1.54 -13.91 -0.45
CA LEU A 119 0.45 -13.08 -1.00
C LEU A 119 0.71 -11.58 -0.85
N VAL A 120 1.47 -11.19 0.17
CA VAL A 120 1.74 -9.78 0.46
C VAL A 120 2.64 -9.22 -0.63
N ASP A 121 3.66 -9.96 -1.04
CA ASP A 121 4.54 -9.60 -2.16
C ASP A 121 3.79 -9.41 -3.48
N LEU A 122 2.65 -10.10 -3.68
CA LEU A 122 1.84 -9.84 -4.86
C LEU A 122 1.21 -8.45 -4.86
N PHE A 123 0.93 -7.84 -3.71
CA PHE A 123 0.17 -6.58 -3.66
C PHE A 123 0.98 -5.39 -3.15
N GLN A 124 1.95 -5.60 -2.27
CA GLN A 124 2.68 -4.52 -1.62
C GLN A 124 3.50 -3.70 -2.63
N PRO A 125 3.70 -2.39 -2.36
CA PRO A 125 4.72 -1.61 -3.05
C PRO A 125 6.13 -2.15 -2.74
N HIS A 126 6.96 -2.28 -3.78
CA HIS A 126 8.33 -2.81 -3.64
C HIS A 126 9.39 -1.71 -3.45
N HIS A 127 8.96 -0.47 -3.25
CA HIS A 127 9.87 0.64 -3.04
C HIS A 127 10.60 0.49 -1.70
N SER A 128 11.90 0.80 -1.68
CA SER A 128 12.69 0.74 -0.45
C SER A 128 12.13 1.62 0.66
N GLY A 129 11.48 2.74 0.31
CA GLY A 129 10.79 3.61 1.26
C GLY A 129 9.62 2.95 1.97
N TYR A 130 8.77 2.22 1.23
CA TYR A 130 7.67 1.45 1.80
C TYR A 130 8.19 0.37 2.77
N LEU A 131 9.20 -0.40 2.34
CA LEU A 131 9.79 -1.48 3.14
C LEU A 131 10.45 -0.97 4.43
N ARG A 132 11.10 0.20 4.39
CA ARG A 132 11.64 0.86 5.60
C ARG A 132 10.53 1.26 6.57
N LEU A 133 9.42 1.79 6.06
CA LEU A 133 8.28 2.17 6.89
C LEU A 133 7.59 0.93 7.49
N LYS A 134 7.41 -0.16 6.72
CA LYS A 134 6.95 -1.47 7.22
C LYS A 134 7.84 -1.97 8.35
N SER A 135 9.16 -1.94 8.16
CA SER A 135 10.13 -2.34 9.19
C SER A 135 10.04 -1.47 10.46
N ALA A 136 9.89 -0.16 10.28
CA ALA A 136 9.73 0.77 11.40
C ALA A 136 8.41 0.54 12.14
N LEU A 137 7.31 0.31 11.42
CA LEU A 137 5.99 0.03 12.00
C LEU A 137 6.06 -1.21 12.90
N LEU A 138 6.62 -2.31 12.40
CA LEU A 138 6.80 -3.55 13.18
C LEU A 138 7.64 -3.31 14.44
N LYS A 139 8.71 -2.53 14.34
CA LYS A 139 9.54 -2.15 15.49
C LYS A 139 8.71 -1.38 16.53
N TYR A 140 7.94 -0.39 16.11
CA TYR A 140 7.14 0.43 17.02
C TYR A 140 5.94 -0.32 17.62
N GLN A 141 5.35 -1.27 16.90
CA GLN A 141 4.31 -2.15 17.44
C GLN A 141 4.85 -3.02 18.59
N LYS A 142 6.02 -3.63 18.42
CA LYS A 142 6.68 -4.40 19.49
C LYS A 142 6.94 -3.53 20.72
N ILE A 143 7.46 -2.33 20.50
CA ILE A 143 7.73 -1.34 21.53
C ILE A 143 6.44 -0.90 22.26
N LYS A 144 5.34 -0.66 21.52
CA LYS A 144 4.03 -0.33 22.09
C LYS A 144 3.51 -1.46 22.97
N ASN A 145 3.64 -2.71 22.51
CA ASN A 145 3.17 -3.89 23.25
C ASN A 145 3.97 -4.13 24.53
N SER A 146 5.26 -3.74 24.58
CA SER A 146 6.05 -3.76 25.82
C SER A 146 5.67 -2.68 26.84
N GLY A 147 4.78 -1.75 26.49
CA GLY A 147 4.33 -0.69 27.39
C GLY A 147 5.38 0.39 27.71
N GLY A 148 5.07 1.28 28.65
CA GLY A 148 6.01 2.29 29.17
C GLY A 148 6.13 3.60 28.37
N TRP A 149 5.28 3.83 27.37
CA TRP A 149 5.34 5.04 26.54
C TRP A 149 4.33 6.10 26.98
N HIS A 150 4.80 7.34 27.05
CA HIS A 150 3.91 8.51 27.08
C HIS A 150 3.14 8.60 25.75
N ILE A 151 1.91 9.13 25.82
CA ILE A 151 1.07 9.32 24.63
C ILE A 151 1.79 10.25 23.66
N VAL A 152 2.19 9.73 22.50
CA VAL A 152 2.69 10.55 21.39
C VAL A 152 1.47 11.15 20.67
N PRO A 153 1.41 12.48 20.47
CA PRO A 153 0.33 13.12 19.73
C PRO A 153 0.16 12.47 18.36
N SER A 154 -1.10 12.31 17.90
CA SER A 154 -1.38 11.73 16.60
C SER A 154 -0.76 12.59 15.48
N GLY A 155 0.20 12.02 14.75
CA GLY A 155 0.73 12.60 13.51
C GLY A 155 -0.03 12.11 12.27
N PRO A 156 0.23 12.70 11.09
CA PRO A 156 -0.37 12.26 9.83
C PRO A 156 0.01 10.80 9.53
N LYS A 157 -0.99 9.92 9.47
CA LYS A 157 -0.84 8.44 9.35
C LYS A 157 -0.61 7.95 7.90
N LEU A 158 -0.33 8.85 6.95
CA LEU A 158 -0.48 8.59 5.51
C LEU A 158 0.83 8.26 4.78
N ASN A 159 1.95 8.06 5.47
CA ASN A 159 3.22 7.84 4.76
C ASN A 159 3.24 6.53 3.98
N MET A 160 2.71 5.44 4.54
CA MET A 160 2.56 4.17 3.81
C MET A 160 1.65 4.33 2.59
N GLU A 161 0.52 5.04 2.77
CA GLU A 161 -0.43 5.35 1.69
C GLU A 161 0.23 6.12 0.55
N ARG A 162 1.06 7.13 0.84
CA ARG A 162 1.77 7.90 -0.20
C ARG A 162 2.69 7.03 -1.06
N TRP A 163 3.32 6.02 -0.47
CA TRP A 163 4.13 5.05 -1.22
C TRP A 163 3.27 4.10 -2.06
N ARG A 164 2.03 3.79 -1.65
CA ARG A 164 1.07 3.02 -2.45
C ARG A 164 0.58 3.80 -3.67
N TRP A 165 0.55 5.12 -3.59
CA TRP A 165 0.09 5.98 -4.71
C TRP A 165 1.16 6.23 -5.78
N LEU A 166 2.41 5.88 -5.52
CA LEU A 166 3.48 6.02 -6.51
C LEU A 166 3.38 4.94 -7.60
N PRO A 167 3.94 5.20 -8.80
CA PRO A 167 4.10 4.16 -9.81
C PRO A 167 4.92 3.01 -9.24
N GLN A 168 4.40 1.78 -9.36
CA GLN A 168 5.04 0.57 -8.84
C GLN A 168 6.44 0.34 -9.43
N ASP A 169 6.67 0.78 -10.66
CA ASP A 169 7.99 0.81 -11.29
C ASP A 169 8.42 2.27 -11.52
N LEU A 170 9.41 2.71 -10.73
CA LEU A 170 10.07 4.01 -10.90
C LEU A 170 11.28 3.92 -11.86
N GLY A 171 11.55 2.73 -12.39
CA GLY A 171 12.73 2.42 -13.19
C GLY A 171 13.97 2.14 -12.35
N LYS A 172 15.03 1.66 -13.01
CA LYS A 172 16.32 1.38 -12.38
C LYS A 172 17.07 2.64 -11.95
N ARG A 173 16.79 3.79 -12.57
CA ARG A 173 17.45 5.07 -12.29
C ARG A 173 16.44 6.20 -12.34
N TYR A 174 16.31 6.97 -11.27
CA TYR A 174 15.38 8.08 -11.17
C TYR A 174 15.84 9.13 -10.16
N LEU A 175 15.25 10.33 -10.25
CA LEU A 175 15.40 11.38 -9.26
C LEU A 175 14.17 11.38 -8.35
N MET A 176 14.36 11.43 -7.05
CA MET A 176 13.29 11.58 -6.07
C MET A 176 13.49 12.88 -5.31
N VAL A 177 12.52 13.78 -5.37
CA VAL A 177 12.51 15.00 -4.56
C VAL A 177 11.49 14.82 -3.45
N ASN A 178 11.96 14.76 -2.21
CA ASN A 178 11.09 14.72 -1.05
C ASN A 178 10.88 16.15 -0.54
N THR A 179 9.67 16.67 -0.75
CA THR A 179 9.33 18.05 -0.40
C THR A 179 9.20 18.28 1.10
N ALA A 180 9.05 17.22 1.89
CA ALA A 180 8.92 17.32 3.34
C ALA A 180 10.27 17.38 4.07
N ASN A 181 11.34 16.84 3.49
CA ASN A 181 12.70 16.90 4.06
C ASN A 181 13.65 17.83 3.28
N PHE A 182 13.22 18.45 2.18
CA PHE A 182 14.02 19.38 1.37
C PHE A 182 15.24 18.72 0.71
N GLU A 183 15.11 17.48 0.26
CA GLU A 183 16.20 16.71 -0.36
C GLU A 183 15.81 16.16 -1.73
N LEU A 184 16.81 16.09 -2.61
CA LEU A 184 16.77 15.39 -3.89
C LEU A 184 17.77 14.25 -3.83
N ASP A 185 17.30 13.03 -4.05
CA ASP A 185 18.10 11.82 -4.17
C ASP A 185 18.17 11.35 -5.63
N ILE A 186 19.38 11.00 -6.07
CA ILE A 186 19.58 10.21 -7.30
C ILE A 186 19.59 8.74 -6.89
N ILE A 187 18.60 7.98 -7.36
CA ILE A 187 18.45 6.58 -6.99
C ILE A 187 18.83 5.70 -8.17
N GLU A 188 19.70 4.71 -7.92
CA GLU A 188 20.07 3.66 -8.86
C GLU A 188 19.87 2.29 -8.21
N ASN A 189 19.16 1.39 -8.90
CA ASN A 189 18.83 0.05 -8.43
C ASN A 189 18.23 0.02 -7.00
N GLY A 190 17.43 1.03 -6.67
CA GLY A 190 16.77 1.17 -5.37
C GLY A 190 17.62 1.77 -4.24
N GLN A 191 18.88 2.15 -4.52
CA GLN A 191 19.80 2.77 -3.57
C GLN A 191 20.08 4.23 -3.93
N SER A 192 20.14 5.12 -2.92
CA SER A 192 20.54 6.52 -3.14
C SER A 192 22.05 6.57 -3.41
N VAL A 193 22.43 7.05 -4.58
CA VAL A 193 23.82 7.19 -5.03
C VAL A 193 24.39 8.53 -4.60
N THR A 194 23.58 9.58 -4.66
CA THR A 194 23.93 10.91 -4.18
C THR A 194 22.69 11.67 -3.77
N SER A 195 22.87 12.60 -2.85
CA SER A 195 21.81 13.44 -2.31
C SER A 195 22.25 14.90 -2.25
N THR A 196 21.32 15.80 -2.50
CA THR A 196 21.54 17.25 -2.40
C THR A 196 20.31 17.94 -1.84
N ARG A 197 20.52 19.14 -1.27
CA ARG A 197 19.41 19.96 -0.76
C ARG A 197 18.59 20.52 -1.91
N ALA A 198 17.28 20.46 -1.78
CA ALA A 198 16.31 21.01 -2.72
C ALA A 198 15.59 22.21 -2.09
N ILE A 199 15.35 23.25 -2.88
CA ILE A 199 14.47 24.36 -2.49
C ILE A 199 13.08 24.03 -3.02
N VAL A 200 12.07 24.13 -2.16
CA VAL A 200 10.67 23.82 -2.50
C VAL A 200 9.77 25.04 -2.32
N GLY A 201 8.59 24.98 -2.92
CA GLY A 201 7.59 26.04 -2.86
C GLY A 201 7.11 26.34 -1.43
N LYS A 202 6.70 27.59 -1.20
CA LYS A 202 6.12 28.03 0.08
C LYS A 202 4.76 27.35 0.30
N LYS A 203 4.26 27.29 1.54
CA LYS A 203 2.92 26.72 1.86
C LYS A 203 1.77 27.29 1.01
N LYS A 204 1.80 28.58 0.67
CA LYS A 204 0.78 29.23 -0.19
C LYS A 204 0.92 28.89 -1.68
N ARG A 205 2.09 28.41 -2.11
CA ARG A 205 2.46 28.07 -3.50
C ARG A 205 3.35 26.81 -3.45
N PRO A 206 2.82 25.66 -3.03
CA PRO A 206 3.61 24.46 -2.78
C PRO A 206 4.17 23.90 -4.10
N THR A 207 5.27 23.13 -4.00
CA THR A 207 5.72 22.32 -5.13
C THR A 207 4.74 21.15 -5.31
N PRO A 208 4.14 20.97 -6.50
CA PRO A 208 3.20 19.88 -6.75
C PRO A 208 3.89 18.51 -6.65
N ALA A 209 3.18 17.50 -6.17
CA ALA A 209 3.64 16.11 -6.24
C ALA A 209 3.39 15.56 -7.65
N LEU A 210 4.45 15.22 -8.38
CA LEU A 210 4.36 14.73 -9.76
C LEU A 210 5.37 13.61 -10.03
N SER A 211 5.11 12.84 -11.09
CA SER A 211 6.02 11.81 -11.60
C SER A 211 6.08 11.92 -13.12
N GLN A 212 7.21 12.35 -13.66
CA GLN A 212 7.42 12.54 -15.10
C GLN A 212 8.86 12.18 -15.51
N LYS A 213 9.06 12.02 -16.82
CA LYS A 213 10.39 11.79 -17.41
C LYS A 213 11.05 13.13 -17.72
N ILE A 214 12.31 13.29 -17.32
CA ILE A 214 13.16 14.40 -17.77
C ILE A 214 13.47 14.18 -19.25
N THR A 215 13.15 15.16 -20.08
CA THR A 215 13.28 15.07 -21.54
C THR A 215 14.58 15.66 -22.05
N TYR A 216 15.04 16.77 -21.46
CA TYR A 216 16.29 17.42 -21.80
C TYR A 216 16.83 18.22 -20.61
N MET A 217 18.09 18.64 -20.73
CA MET A 217 18.74 19.58 -19.82
C MET A 217 19.25 20.74 -20.66
N GLU A 218 18.84 21.95 -20.30
CA GLU A 218 19.32 23.18 -20.92
C GLU A 218 20.43 23.79 -20.06
N LEU A 219 21.59 24.05 -20.67
CA LEU A 219 22.69 24.71 -20.00
C LEU A 219 22.59 26.21 -20.28
N ASN A 220 22.70 27.02 -19.23
CA ASN A 220 22.52 28.48 -19.27
C ASN A 220 21.14 28.91 -19.84
N PRO A 221 20.04 28.44 -19.24
CA PRO A 221 18.71 28.74 -19.74
C PRO A 221 18.35 30.23 -19.56
N TYR A 222 17.50 30.74 -20.44
CA TYR A 222 16.83 32.02 -20.22
C TYR A 222 15.68 31.85 -19.23
N TRP A 223 15.51 32.79 -18.30
CA TRP A 223 14.37 32.77 -17.38
C TRP A 223 13.16 33.52 -17.98
N ASN A 224 12.25 32.75 -18.57
CA ASN A 224 10.94 33.27 -18.97
C ASN A 224 10.06 33.46 -17.73
N ILE A 225 9.96 34.69 -17.23
CA ILE A 225 9.23 35.02 -16.01
C ILE A 225 7.75 34.62 -16.18
N PRO A 226 7.22 33.73 -15.33
CA PRO A 226 5.81 33.35 -15.39
C PRO A 226 4.90 34.55 -15.12
N HIS A 227 3.81 34.67 -15.89
CA HIS A 227 2.83 35.77 -15.77
C HIS A 227 2.37 36.04 -14.34
N LYS A 228 2.12 34.98 -13.53
CA LYS A 228 1.74 35.12 -12.12
C LYS A 228 2.83 35.73 -11.24
N ILE A 229 4.11 35.52 -11.54
CA ILE A 229 5.23 36.15 -10.80
C ILE A 229 5.36 37.60 -11.26
N ALA A 230 5.30 37.85 -12.57
CA ALA A 230 5.36 39.19 -13.12
C ALA A 230 4.32 40.13 -12.45
N ILE A 231 3.06 39.71 -12.39
CA ILE A 231 1.98 40.53 -11.80
C ILE A 231 2.08 40.65 -10.28
N ASN A 232 2.35 39.56 -9.57
CA ASN A 232 2.21 39.57 -8.10
C ASN A 232 3.49 39.98 -7.35
N ASP A 233 4.65 39.86 -7.99
CA ASP A 233 5.94 39.99 -7.32
C ASP A 233 6.85 41.08 -7.95
N ILE A 234 6.61 41.51 -9.19
CA ILE A 234 7.53 42.39 -9.95
C ILE A 234 6.86 43.71 -10.38
N LEU A 235 5.66 43.65 -10.94
CA LEU A 235 4.93 44.84 -11.38
C LEU A 235 4.36 45.58 -10.15
N PRO A 236 4.46 46.92 -10.12
CA PRO A 236 3.98 47.75 -9.01
C PRO A 236 2.44 47.78 -8.90
#